data_AF-A0A9J9KMF9-F1
#
_entry.id   AF-A0A9J9KMF9-F1
#
_cell.length_a   1.000
_cell.length_b   1.000
_cell.length_c   1.000
_cell.angle_alpha   90.00
_cell.angle_beta   90.00
_cell.angle_gamma   90.00
#
_symmetry.space_group_name_H-M   'P 1'
#
loop_
_entity.id
_entity.type
_entity.pdbx_description
1 polymer ?
#
loop_
_entity_poly.entity_id
_entity_poly.type
_entity_poly.pdbx_seq_one_letter_code
_entity_poly.pdbx_strand_id
1 'polypeptide(L)'
;MQMNQKQIPPPVGFPFFGWSEERVKHFIANAPLKAGDSMIIYNGQGGMHQYILAKIINPASGKQKRVVLSKNGSYGGTTFYRSGKNCFAPTGKTMMLPPIPELMEHLSEDTDVILSSIIY
;
A
#
# COMPACT_ATOMS: atom_id res chain seq x y z
N MET A 1 18.63 5.76 -8.36
CA MET A 1 17.62 6.84 -8.34
C MET A 1 17.36 7.18 -6.89
N GLN A 2 17.41 8.46 -6.53
CA GLN A 2 17.22 8.89 -5.14
C GLN A 2 15.72 9.04 -4.89
N MET A 3 15.17 8.25 -3.97
CA MET A 3 13.75 8.35 -3.61
C MET A 3 13.53 9.60 -2.77
N ASN A 4 12.63 10.47 -3.21
CA ASN A 4 12.24 11.66 -2.46
C ASN A 4 11.16 11.29 -1.43
N GLN A 5 11.30 11.84 -0.22
CA GLN A 5 10.31 11.65 0.85
C GLN A 5 9.63 12.98 1.16
N LYS A 6 8.30 12.98 1.17
CA LYS A 6 7.50 14.14 1.56
C LYS A 6 6.77 13.88 2.88
N GLN A 7 7.01 14.72 3.88
CA GLN A 7 6.28 14.70 5.15
C GLN A 7 5.08 15.65 5.07
N ILE A 8 3.89 15.17 5.43
CA ILE A 8 2.66 15.99 5.53
C ILE A 8 1.90 15.61 6.82
N PRO A 9 1.08 16.51 7.40
CA PRO A 9 0.27 16.18 8.57
C PRO A 9 -0.74 15.06 8.26
N PRO A 10 -1.10 14.21 9.25
CA PRO A 10 -2.07 13.15 9.02
C PRO A 10 -3.47 13.69 8.68
N PRO A 11 -4.06 13.30 7.55
CA PRO A 11 -5.43 13.65 7.19
C PRO A 11 -6.47 12.79 7.94
N VAL A 12 -7.75 13.12 7.80
CA VAL A 12 -8.86 12.37 8.41
C VAL A 12 -8.88 10.93 7.89
N GLY A 13 -9.10 9.96 8.78
CA GLY A 13 -9.17 8.54 8.42
C GLY A 13 -7.82 7.82 8.37
N PHE A 14 -6.72 8.52 8.65
CA PHE A 14 -5.39 7.93 8.86
C PHE A 14 -5.41 6.75 9.87
N PRO A 15 -4.61 5.68 9.68
CA PRO A 15 -3.63 5.47 8.62
C PRO A 15 -4.16 4.74 7.37
N PHE A 16 -5.39 4.25 7.41
CA PHE A 16 -5.93 3.40 6.36
C PHE A 16 -7.01 4.05 5.51
N PHE A 17 -7.39 5.30 5.80
CA PHE A 17 -8.34 6.09 5.02
C PHE A 17 -9.69 5.38 4.84
N GLY A 18 -10.14 4.72 5.91
CA GLY A 18 -11.37 3.92 5.89
C GLY A 18 -11.26 2.57 5.17
N TRP A 19 -10.08 2.17 4.69
CA TRP A 19 -9.83 0.82 4.19
C TRP A 19 -9.65 -0.19 5.33
N SER A 20 -10.32 -1.34 5.19
CA SER A 20 -10.12 -2.53 6.02
C SER A 20 -9.82 -3.72 5.11
N GLU A 21 -9.34 -4.83 5.66
CA GLU A 21 -9.10 -6.06 4.88
C GLU A 21 -10.35 -6.49 4.09
N GLU A 22 -11.53 -6.40 4.70
CA GLU A 22 -12.82 -6.71 4.06
C GLU A 22 -13.10 -5.76 2.90
N ARG A 23 -12.92 -4.45 3.09
CA ARG A 23 -13.16 -3.46 2.04
C ARG A 23 -12.19 -3.63 0.87
N VAL A 24 -10.94 -3.98 1.13
CA VAL A 24 -9.96 -4.29 0.09
C VAL A 24 -10.37 -5.55 -0.68
N LYS A 25 -10.81 -6.62 0.01
CA LYS A 25 -11.37 -7.83 -0.65
C LYS A 25 -12.54 -7.46 -1.56
N HIS A 26 -13.48 -6.67 -1.06
CA HIS A 26 -14.66 -6.25 -1.83
C HIS A 26 -14.29 -5.39 -3.04
N PHE A 27 -13.39 -4.42 -2.88
CA PHE A 27 -12.89 -3.61 -3.98
C PHE A 27 -12.30 -4.49 -5.10
N ILE A 28 -11.39 -5.40 -4.73
CA ILE A 28 -10.71 -6.30 -5.66
C ILE A 28 -11.66 -7.34 -6.30
N ALA A 29 -12.76 -7.68 -5.61
CA ALA A 29 -13.79 -8.58 -6.15
C ALA A 29 -14.68 -7.87 -7.18
N ASN A 30 -15.01 -6.60 -6.94
CA ASN A 30 -15.87 -5.79 -7.82
C ASN A 30 -15.11 -5.20 -9.02
N ALA A 31 -13.81 -4.97 -8.87
CA ALA A 31 -12.93 -4.49 -9.93
C ALA A 31 -11.72 -5.44 -10.05
N PRO A 32 -11.75 -6.41 -10.98
CA PRO A 32 -10.65 -7.34 -11.18
C PRO A 32 -9.36 -6.60 -11.55
N LEU A 33 -8.34 -6.80 -10.72
CA LEU A 33 -7.01 -6.21 -10.90
C LEU A 33 -6.33 -6.67 -12.20
N LYS A 34 -5.62 -5.74 -12.85
CA LYS A 34 -4.81 -5.97 -14.05
C LYS A 34 -3.36 -5.60 -13.79
N ALA A 35 -2.45 -6.20 -14.57
CA ALA A 35 -1.06 -5.76 -14.56
C ALA A 35 -0.98 -4.30 -15.04
N GLY A 36 -0.18 -3.49 -14.35
CA GLY A 36 -0.03 -2.05 -14.59
C GLY A 36 -0.91 -1.17 -13.70
N ASP A 37 -1.96 -1.70 -13.07
CA ASP A 37 -2.81 -0.91 -12.17
C ASP A 37 -2.01 -0.38 -10.97
N SER A 38 -2.34 0.83 -10.54
CA SER A 38 -1.73 1.47 -9.37
C SER A 38 -2.37 0.99 -8.07
N MET A 39 -1.54 0.69 -7.09
CA MET A 39 -1.91 0.40 -5.71
C MET A 39 -0.96 1.15 -4.77
N ILE A 40 -1.37 1.31 -3.52
CA ILE A 40 -0.53 1.91 -2.49
C ILE A 40 -0.05 0.83 -1.55
N ILE A 41 1.25 0.78 -1.28
CA ILE A 41 1.81 0.00 -0.18
C ILE A 41 1.90 0.91 1.04
N TYR A 42 1.20 0.54 2.08
CA TYR A 42 1.33 1.10 3.41
C TYR A 42 2.34 0.30 4.23
N ASN A 43 3.26 0.98 4.90
CA ASN A 43 4.20 0.42 5.86
C ASN A 43 4.12 1.21 7.18
N GLY A 44 3.64 0.55 8.24
CA GLY A 44 3.42 1.14 9.56
C GLY A 44 4.43 0.69 10.61
N GLN A 45 5.72 0.69 10.28
CA GLN A 45 6.78 0.20 11.17
C GLN A 45 7.45 1.32 11.96
N GLY A 46 7.84 1.02 13.20
CA GLY A 46 8.55 1.99 14.05
C GLY A 46 7.77 3.26 14.39
N GLY A 47 6.43 3.25 14.30
CA GLY A 47 5.59 4.43 14.50
C GLY A 47 5.57 5.41 13.32
N MET A 48 6.24 5.06 12.21
CA MET A 48 6.19 5.80 10.96
C MET A 48 5.19 5.16 10.01
N HIS A 49 4.43 5.99 9.30
CA HIS A 49 3.42 5.54 8.35
C HIS A 49 3.83 5.98 6.95
N GLN A 50 4.50 5.09 6.24
CA GLN A 50 4.98 5.32 4.88
C GLN A 50 3.98 4.78 3.87
N TYR A 51 3.77 5.54 2.79
CA TYR A 51 2.92 5.20 1.66
C TYR A 51 3.75 5.26 0.39
N ILE A 52 3.63 4.20 -0.41
CA ILE A 52 4.47 3.98 -1.59
C ILE A 52 3.56 3.63 -2.76
N LEU A 53 3.65 4.40 -3.85
CA LEU A 53 2.95 4.05 -5.09
C LEU A 53 3.65 2.88 -5.78
N ALA A 54 2.91 1.80 -5.99
CA ALA A 54 3.38 0.59 -6.67
C ALA A 54 2.43 0.18 -7.79
N LYS A 55 2.96 -0.48 -8.81
CA LYS A 55 2.18 -1.05 -9.91
C LYS A 55 2.01 -2.54 -9.71
N ILE A 56 0.88 -3.09 -10.14
CA ILE A 56 0.66 -4.54 -10.16
C ILE A 56 1.53 -5.15 -11.26
N ILE A 57 2.44 -6.04 -10.89
CA ILE A 57 3.24 -6.83 -11.83
C ILE A 57 2.49 -8.10 -12.20
N ASN A 58 1.92 -8.77 -11.21
CA ASN A 58 1.16 -9.98 -11.42
C ASN A 58 -0.12 -9.94 -10.58
N PRO A 59 -1.30 -9.82 -11.21
CA PRO A 59 -2.58 -9.93 -10.50
C PRO A 59 -2.89 -11.39 -10.06
N ALA A 60 -2.02 -12.34 -10.45
CA ALA A 60 -2.05 -13.80 -10.30
C ALA A 60 -3.29 -14.41 -9.60
N SER A 61 -4.01 -15.17 -10.41
CA SER A 61 -5.14 -16.04 -10.07
C SER A 61 -4.73 -17.49 -9.72
N GLY A 62 -3.53 -17.70 -9.17
CA GLY A 62 -3.10 -19.04 -8.72
C GLY A 62 -3.94 -19.58 -7.55
N LYS A 63 -3.70 -20.82 -7.09
CA LYS A 63 -4.48 -21.47 -5.98
C LYS A 63 -4.64 -20.60 -4.73
N GLN A 64 -3.66 -19.75 -4.41
CA GLN A 64 -3.70 -18.86 -3.25
C GLN A 64 -4.09 -17.40 -3.58
N LYS A 65 -4.31 -17.07 -4.86
CA LYS A 65 -4.80 -15.77 -5.36
C LYS A 65 -4.06 -14.56 -4.73
N ARG A 66 -2.75 -14.45 -4.96
CA ARG A 66 -1.89 -13.38 -4.42
C ARG A 66 -1.59 -12.32 -5.48
N VAL A 67 -1.42 -11.08 -5.05
CA VAL A 67 -1.07 -9.92 -5.89
C VAL A 67 0.41 -9.60 -5.67
N VAL A 68 1.16 -9.44 -6.76
CA VAL A 68 2.57 -9.04 -6.73
C VAL A 68 2.70 -7.61 -7.24
N LEU A 69 3.37 -6.76 -6.46
CA LEU A 69 3.59 -5.35 -6.76
C LEU A 69 5.05 -5.08 -7.19
N SER A 70 5.25 -3.96 -7.88
CA SER A 70 6.54 -3.54 -8.44
C SER A 70 7.53 -3.04 -7.39
N LYS A 71 7.02 -2.58 -6.23
CA LYS A 71 7.83 -2.08 -5.11
C LYS A 71 7.62 -2.95 -3.88
N ASN A 72 8.59 -2.90 -2.97
CA ASN A 72 8.58 -3.63 -1.72
C ASN A 72 8.09 -2.73 -0.57
N GLY A 73 7.20 -3.24 0.29
CA GLY A 73 6.86 -2.63 1.58
C GLY A 73 7.92 -2.89 2.67
N SER A 74 9.20 -2.70 2.34
CA SER A 74 10.35 -3.00 3.21
C SER A 74 10.38 -4.46 3.70
N TYR A 75 10.03 -4.71 4.96
CA TYR A 75 9.99 -6.07 5.53
C TYR A 75 8.75 -6.85 5.09
N GLY A 76 7.69 -6.15 4.63
CA GLY A 76 6.46 -6.76 4.18
C GLY A 76 6.53 -7.44 2.82
N GLY A 77 7.63 -7.28 2.08
CA GLY A 77 7.84 -7.87 0.76
C GLY A 77 6.99 -7.21 -0.33
N THR A 78 6.98 -7.85 -1.50
CA THR A 78 6.28 -7.39 -2.71
C THR A 78 4.95 -8.11 -2.96
N THR A 79 4.61 -9.10 -2.12
CA THR A 79 3.46 -10.00 -2.36
C THR A 79 2.41 -9.85 -1.26
N PHE A 80 1.16 -9.70 -1.69
CA PHE A 80 0.01 -9.43 -0.84
C PHE A 80 -1.13 -10.40 -1.14
N TYR A 81 -1.93 -10.71 -0.12
CA TYR A 81 -3.21 -11.36 -0.32
C TYR A 81 -4.21 -10.37 -0.95
N ARG A 82 -5.28 -10.87 -1.57
CA ARG A 82 -6.40 -10.02 -2.04
C ARG A 82 -7.18 -9.35 -0.91
N SER A 83 -6.78 -9.55 0.35
CA SER A 83 -7.22 -8.74 1.48
C SER A 83 -6.36 -7.51 1.74
N GLY A 84 -5.30 -7.30 0.97
CA GLY A 84 -4.31 -6.27 1.22
C GLY A 84 -3.24 -6.68 2.22
N LYS A 85 -3.44 -7.74 3.02
CA LYS A 85 -2.43 -8.19 3.98
C LYS A 85 -1.17 -8.69 3.30
N ASN A 86 0.00 -8.30 3.81
CA ASN A 86 1.27 -8.80 3.32
C ASN A 86 1.44 -10.33 3.54
N CYS A 87 2.17 -10.99 2.63
CA CYS A 87 2.46 -12.42 2.76
C CYS A 87 3.70 -12.74 3.62
N PHE A 88 4.50 -11.73 3.97
CA PHE A 88 5.76 -11.86 4.72
C PHE A 88 5.62 -11.38 6.17
N ALA A 89 6.55 -11.79 7.05
CA ALA A 89 6.60 -11.30 8.43
C ALA A 89 7.33 -9.95 8.51
N PRO A 90 6.94 -9.03 9.41
CA PRO A 90 5.82 -9.12 10.36
C PRO A 90 4.46 -8.91 9.67
N THR A 91 3.49 -9.77 9.98
CA THR A 91 2.16 -9.69 9.36
C THR A 91 1.34 -8.53 9.95
N GLY A 92 0.55 -7.85 9.12
CA GLY A 92 -0.37 -6.79 9.56
C GLY A 92 0.28 -5.42 9.82
N LYS A 93 1.59 -5.29 9.65
CA LYS A 93 2.30 -3.99 9.67
C LYS A 93 2.46 -3.37 8.29
N THR A 94 2.35 -4.18 7.23
CA THR A 94 2.38 -3.75 5.84
C THR A 94 1.08 -4.17 5.17
N MET A 95 0.45 -3.24 4.44
CA MET A 95 -0.79 -3.50 3.72
C MET A 95 -0.73 -2.93 2.30
N MET A 96 -1.38 -3.61 1.36
CA MET A 96 -1.72 -3.08 0.04
C MET A 96 -3.12 -2.46 0.11
N LEU A 97 -3.20 -1.19 -0.24
CA LEU A 97 -4.41 -0.39 -0.27
C LEU A 97 -4.75 -0.01 -1.72
N PRO A 98 -6.05 0.11 -2.06
CA PRO A 98 -6.47 0.77 -3.29
C PRO A 98 -5.95 2.22 -3.37
N PRO A 99 -5.94 2.84 -4.56
CA PRO A 99 -5.60 4.25 -4.71
C PRO A 99 -6.46 5.14 -3.80
N ILE A 100 -5.81 6.00 -3.04
CA ILE A 100 -6.43 6.99 -2.15
C ILE A 100 -6.20 8.37 -2.77
N PRO A 101 -7.23 9.07 -3.28
CA PRO A 101 -7.06 10.32 -4.03
C PRO A 101 -6.15 11.34 -3.34
N GLU A 102 -6.34 11.55 -2.04
CA GLU A 102 -5.56 12.49 -1.22
C GLU A 102 -4.05 12.18 -1.19
N LEU A 103 -3.67 10.90 -1.22
CA LEU A 103 -2.26 10.50 -1.25
C LEU A 103 -1.70 10.48 -2.67
N MET A 104 -2.54 10.16 -3.65
CA MET A 104 -2.12 10.04 -5.06
C MET A 104 -1.61 11.37 -5.63
N GLU A 105 -2.04 12.52 -5.10
CA GLU A 105 -1.51 13.84 -5.46
C GLU A 105 -0.06 14.09 -5.01
N HIS A 106 0.45 13.26 -4.11
CA HIS A 106 1.78 13.41 -3.51
C HIS A 106 2.71 12.24 -3.80
N LEU A 107 2.15 11.10 -4.21
CA LEU A 107 2.91 9.92 -4.57
C LEU A 107 3.31 9.97 -6.04
N SER A 108 4.54 9.52 -6.33
CA SER A 108 5.02 9.31 -7.69
C SER A 108 5.89 8.06 -7.75
N GLU A 109 6.43 7.73 -8.94
CA GLU A 109 7.36 6.60 -9.06
C GLU A 109 8.62 6.79 -8.20
N ASP A 110 9.07 8.03 -8.01
CA ASP A 110 10.27 8.37 -7.24
C ASP A 110 9.96 9.09 -5.92
N THR A 111 8.69 9.24 -5.54
CA THR A 111 8.28 9.96 -4.33
C THR A 111 7.35 9.14 -3.46
N ASP A 112 7.80 8.94 -2.22
CA ASP A 112 7.02 8.34 -1.15
C ASP A 112 6.49 9.42 -0.19
N VAL A 113 5.36 9.12 0.45
CA VAL A 113 4.77 10.00 1.47
C VAL A 113 4.97 9.36 2.84
N ILE A 114 5.43 10.15 3.81
CA ILE A 114 5.53 9.74 5.21
C ILE A 114 4.61 10.61 6.05
N LEU A 115 3.72 9.97 6.78
CA LEU A 115 2.88 10.59 7.79
C LEU A 115 3.40 10.18 9.17
N SER A 116 3.63 11.15 10.04
CA SER A 116 3.99 10.90 11.44
C SER A 116 2.92 11.49 12.34
N SER A 117 2.50 10.71 13.34
CA SER A 117 1.69 11.21 14.46
C SER A 117 2.53 11.96 15.50
N ILE A 118 3.86 11.86 15.40
CA ILE A 118 4.84 12.59 16.22
C ILE A 118 5.24 13.82 15.41
N ILE A 119 4.77 14.99 15.87
CA ILE A 119 5.31 16.30 15.53
C ILE A 119 6.42 16.54 16.56
N TYR A 120 7.67 16.64 16.12
CA TYR A 120 8.77 17.10 16.99
C TYR A 120 8.72 18.62 17.11
#